data_AF-A0A9E2IHH2-F1
#
_entry.id   AF-A0A9E2IHH2-F1
#
_cell.length_a   1.000
_cell.length_b   1.000
_cell.length_c   1.000
_cell.angle_alpha   90.00
_cell.angle_beta   90.00
_cell.angle_gamma   90.00
#
_symmetry.space_group_name_H-M   'P 1'
#
loop_
_entity.id
_entity.type
_entity.pdbx_description
1 polymer ?
#
loop_
_entity_poly.entity_id
_entity_poly.type
_entity_poly.pdbx_seq_one_letter_code
_entity_poly.pdbx_strand_id
1 'polypeptide(L)'
;MPSPQLKDLHNYQIIIFGLGSEGLSTYRFLHSHLPTNNFILIDDRPLSELDKIWTELVADNSQTHFTASLKELSVDDLRNSILYKTPGIPISHPAVKQILNAGALLGSNTQLFFSLVKDYQKKHQSPQLTTIGVTGTKGKSTTASMIYHLLKKNQLEAYLGGNIGKPALETWQAWNKQDSK
;
A
#
# COMPACT_ATOMS: atom_id res chain seq x y z
N MET A 1 -7.16 17.70 1.23
CA MET A 1 -8.33 16.85 0.90
C MET A 1 -8.33 15.66 1.85
N PRO A 2 -9.49 15.17 2.31
CA PRO A 2 -9.54 13.94 3.12
C PRO A 2 -8.97 12.76 2.30
N SER A 3 -8.20 11.89 2.94
CA SER A 3 -7.71 10.65 2.33
C SER A 3 -8.89 9.78 1.89
N PRO A 4 -8.86 9.17 0.70
CA PRO A 4 -9.89 8.21 0.30
C PRO A 4 -9.95 7.06 1.30
N GLN A 5 -11.16 6.72 1.78
CA GLN A 5 -11.36 5.56 2.64
C GLN A 5 -11.61 4.32 1.78
N LEU A 6 -11.18 3.16 2.28
CA LEU A 6 -11.30 1.89 1.57
C LEU A 6 -12.73 1.58 1.10
N LYS A 7 -13.73 1.90 1.94
CA LYS A 7 -15.16 1.71 1.66
C LYS A 7 -15.69 2.56 0.50
N ASP A 8 -15.01 3.67 0.18
CA ASP A 8 -15.42 4.60 -0.87
C ASP A 8 -14.81 4.23 -2.23
N LEU A 9 -13.96 3.20 -2.28
CA LEU A 9 -13.21 2.78 -3.47
C LEU A 9 -13.89 1.65 -4.25
N HIS A 10 -15.10 1.23 -3.90
CA HIS A 10 -15.85 0.29 -4.75
C HIS A 10 -16.02 0.87 -6.16
N ASN A 11 -15.77 0.05 -7.18
CA ASN A 11 -15.81 0.43 -8.61
C ASN A 11 -14.72 1.44 -9.06
N TYR A 12 -13.76 1.80 -8.21
CA TYR A 12 -12.57 2.53 -8.66
C TYR A 12 -11.62 1.60 -9.41
N GLN A 13 -10.94 2.12 -10.44
CA GLN A 13 -9.73 1.48 -10.93
C GLN A 13 -8.59 1.69 -9.92
N ILE A 14 -7.96 0.60 -9.49
CA ILE A 14 -6.84 0.63 -8.55
C ILE A 14 -5.54 0.56 -9.32
N ILE A 15 -4.77 1.64 -9.33
CA ILE A 15 -3.48 1.72 -9.99
C ILE A 15 -2.38 1.53 -8.95
N ILE A 16 -1.47 0.58 -9.15
CA ILE A 16 -0.31 0.35 -8.28
C ILE A 16 0.96 0.59 -9.08
N PHE A 17 1.75 1.59 -8.68
CA PHE A 17 3.00 1.94 -9.35
C PHE A 17 4.23 1.67 -8.47
N GLY A 18 5.04 0.72 -8.93
CA GLY A 18 6.22 0.19 -8.28
C GLY A 18 5.89 -1.15 -7.65
N LEU A 19 6.37 -2.22 -8.27
CA LEU A 19 5.97 -3.60 -7.98
C LEU A 19 7.03 -4.34 -7.17
N GLY A 20 7.63 -3.63 -6.20
CA GLY A 20 8.45 -4.23 -5.14
C GLY A 20 7.61 -4.81 -4.00
N SER A 21 8.25 -5.08 -2.85
CA SER A 21 7.58 -5.64 -1.66
C SER A 21 6.41 -4.79 -1.16
N GLU A 22 6.54 -3.46 -1.12
CA GLU A 22 5.45 -2.57 -0.73
C GLU A 22 4.30 -2.55 -1.75
N GLY A 23 4.61 -2.64 -3.04
CA GLY A 23 3.61 -2.76 -4.10
C GLY A 23 2.79 -4.04 -3.96
N LEU A 24 3.46 -5.17 -3.73
CA LEU A 24 2.82 -6.47 -3.50
C LEU A 24 1.93 -6.47 -2.24
N SER A 25 2.43 -5.88 -1.15
CA SER A 25 1.65 -5.70 0.09
C SER A 25 0.38 -4.89 -0.17
N THR A 26 0.49 -3.80 -0.94
CA THR A 26 -0.65 -2.94 -1.30
C THR A 26 -1.65 -3.69 -2.16
N TYR A 27 -1.18 -4.40 -3.19
CA TYR A 27 -2.02 -5.21 -4.07
C TYR A 27 -2.80 -6.26 -3.27
N ARG A 28 -2.11 -7.09 -2.48
CA ARG A 28 -2.74 -8.16 -1.70
C ARG A 28 -3.78 -7.60 -0.72
N PHE A 29 -3.46 -6.49 -0.05
CA PHE A 29 -4.39 -5.85 0.87
C PHE A 29 -5.64 -5.34 0.13
N LEU A 30 -5.47 -4.59 -0.94
CA LEU A 30 -6.60 -4.01 -1.66
C LEU A 30 -7.43 -5.09 -2.35
N HIS A 31 -6.80 -6.05 -3.02
CA HIS A 31 -7.48 -7.16 -3.70
C HIS A 31 -8.31 -8.00 -2.72
N SER A 32 -7.82 -8.25 -1.50
CA SER A 32 -8.58 -9.00 -0.49
C SER A 32 -9.82 -8.26 0.05
N HIS A 33 -9.88 -6.93 -0.07
CA HIS A 33 -11.00 -6.11 0.42
C HIS A 33 -11.90 -5.59 -0.71
N LEU A 34 -11.35 -5.49 -1.92
CA LEU A 34 -11.97 -4.96 -3.13
C LEU A 34 -11.80 -5.97 -4.28
N PRO A 35 -12.29 -7.22 -4.13
CA PRO A 35 -11.99 -8.31 -5.06
C PRO A 35 -12.61 -8.12 -6.45
N THR A 36 -13.60 -7.25 -6.58
CA THR A 36 -14.30 -6.97 -7.85
C THR A 36 -13.73 -5.77 -8.61
N ASN A 37 -12.75 -5.07 -8.02
CA ASN A 37 -12.15 -3.89 -8.63
C ASN A 37 -11.13 -4.28 -9.70
N ASN A 38 -10.99 -3.43 -10.71
CA ASN A 38 -9.94 -3.57 -11.71
C ASN A 38 -8.61 -3.04 -11.15
N PHE A 39 -7.54 -3.79 -11.37
CA PHE A 39 -6.18 -3.44 -10.96
C PHE A 39 -5.30 -3.18 -12.18
N ILE A 40 -4.61 -2.05 -12.18
CA ILE A 40 -3.58 -1.71 -13.17
C ILE A 40 -2.23 -1.66 -12.45
N LEU A 41 -1.33 -2.55 -12.84
CA LEU A 41 0.00 -2.68 -12.29
C LEU A 41 1.00 -2.01 -13.23
N ILE A 42 1.84 -1.15 -12.66
CA ILE A 42 2.81 -0.35 -13.40
C ILE A 42 4.17 -0.48 -12.73
N ASP A 43 5.21 -0.72 -13.52
CA ASP A 43 6.61 -0.64 -13.11
C ASP A 43 7.43 -0.16 -14.32
N ASP A 44 8.54 0.53 -14.07
CA ASP A 44 9.44 0.93 -15.15
C ASP A 44 10.18 -0.28 -15.75
N ARG A 45 10.26 -1.37 -14.98
CA ARG A 45 10.79 -2.66 -15.45
C ARG A 45 9.70 -3.45 -16.16
N PRO A 46 10.05 -4.21 -17.21
CA PRO A 46 9.11 -5.14 -17.83
C PRO A 46 8.71 -6.26 -16.85
N LEU A 47 7.51 -6.83 -17.03
CA LEU A 47 6.98 -7.91 -16.18
C LEU A 47 7.94 -9.11 -16.04
N SER A 48 8.72 -9.40 -17.09
CA SER A 48 9.73 -10.47 -17.10
C SER A 48 10.90 -10.27 -16.12
N GLU A 49 11.15 -9.03 -15.70
CA GLU A 49 12.21 -8.67 -14.73
C GLU A 49 11.67 -8.54 -13.29
N LEU A 50 10.37 -8.70 -13.10
CA LEU A 50 9.73 -8.66 -11.79
C LEU A 50 9.70 -10.05 -11.14
N ASP A 51 9.42 -10.07 -9.84
CA ASP A 51 9.20 -11.34 -9.13
C ASP A 51 8.07 -12.14 -9.81
N LYS A 52 8.28 -13.45 -9.98
CA LYS A 52 7.36 -14.37 -10.69
C LYS A 52 5.90 -14.27 -10.25
N ILE A 53 5.69 -13.91 -8.98
CA ILE A 53 4.37 -13.69 -8.40
C ILE A 53 3.53 -12.69 -9.20
N TRP A 54 4.14 -11.67 -9.82
CA TRP A 54 3.39 -10.70 -10.61
C TRP A 54 2.86 -11.32 -11.90
N THR A 55 3.64 -12.16 -12.55
CA THR A 55 3.20 -12.92 -13.73
C THR A 55 2.05 -13.85 -13.38
N GLU A 56 2.14 -14.54 -12.24
CA GLU A 56 1.07 -15.41 -11.72
C GLU A 56 -0.21 -14.61 -11.41
N LEU A 57 -0.08 -13.50 -10.68
CA LEU A 57 -1.22 -12.64 -10.30
C LEU A 57 -1.94 -12.03 -11.50
N VAL A 58 -1.20 -11.66 -12.55
CA VAL A 58 -1.78 -11.13 -13.80
C VAL A 58 -2.46 -12.25 -14.61
N ALA A 59 -1.91 -13.46 -14.61
CA ALA A 59 -2.50 -14.60 -15.31
C ALA A 59 -3.75 -15.14 -14.60
N ASP A 60 -3.76 -15.15 -13.26
CA ASP A 60 -4.82 -15.74 -12.45
C ASP A 60 -6.03 -14.82 -12.28
N ASN A 61 -5.87 -13.51 -12.48
CA ASN A 61 -6.95 -12.55 -12.29
C ASN A 61 -7.16 -11.69 -13.55
N SER A 62 -8.26 -11.94 -14.27
CA SER A 62 -8.65 -11.19 -15.46
C SER A 62 -8.96 -9.71 -15.20
N GLN A 63 -9.11 -9.29 -13.94
CA GLN A 63 -9.27 -7.88 -13.56
C GLN A 63 -7.93 -7.20 -13.28
N THR A 64 -6.82 -7.94 -13.26
CA THR A 64 -5.47 -7.43 -13.00
C THR A 64 -4.66 -7.38 -14.29
N HIS A 65 -4.27 -6.18 -14.68
CA HIS A 65 -3.51 -5.94 -15.90
C HIS A 65 -2.19 -5.29 -15.59
N PHE A 66 -1.12 -5.71 -16.27
CA PHE A 66 0.18 -5.05 -16.22
C PHE A 66 0.36 -4.17 -17.46
N THR A 67 0.90 -2.96 -17.27
CA THR A 67 1.39 -2.13 -18.37
C THR A 67 2.71 -1.47 -17.99
N ALA A 68 3.64 -1.45 -18.94
CA ALA A 68 4.90 -0.71 -18.82
C ALA A 68 4.75 0.75 -19.30
N SER A 69 3.58 1.16 -19.82
CA SER A 69 3.38 2.46 -20.46
C SER A 69 1.95 2.97 -20.30
N LEU A 70 1.81 4.16 -19.69
CA LEU A 70 0.51 4.83 -19.59
C LEU A 70 -0.14 5.20 -20.92
N LYS A 71 0.60 5.16 -22.04
CA LYS A 71 0.02 5.44 -23.36
C LYS A 71 -1.08 4.44 -23.72
N GLU A 72 -1.10 3.30 -23.04
CA GLU A 72 -2.08 2.23 -23.22
C GLU A 72 -3.35 2.46 -22.39
N LEU A 73 -3.37 3.46 -21.48
CA LEU A 73 -4.54 3.80 -20.67
C LEU A 73 -5.29 4.99 -21.26
N SER A 74 -6.61 4.86 -21.39
CA SER A 74 -7.44 5.97 -21.84
C SER A 74 -7.64 6.99 -20.71
N VAL A 75 -7.93 8.25 -21.06
CA VAL A 75 -8.25 9.29 -20.06
C VAL A 75 -9.50 8.91 -19.25
N ASP A 76 -10.44 8.19 -19.84
CA ASP A 76 -11.65 7.74 -19.16
C ASP A 76 -11.37 6.62 -18.15
N ASP A 77 -10.37 5.76 -18.39
CA ASP A 77 -9.89 4.78 -17.40
C ASP A 77 -9.37 5.45 -16.12
N LEU A 78 -8.82 6.66 -16.26
CA LEU A 78 -8.15 7.36 -15.16
C LEU A 78 -9.08 8.25 -14.31
N ARG A 79 -10.26 8.64 -14.83
CA ARG A 79 -11.18 9.58 -14.15
C ARG A 79 -11.81 9.05 -12.87
N ASN A 80 -11.95 7.74 -12.73
CA ASN A 80 -12.44 7.08 -11.50
C ASN A 80 -11.38 6.11 -10.98
N SER A 81 -10.17 6.61 -10.77
CA SER A 81 -9.03 5.80 -10.36
C SER A 81 -8.34 6.35 -9.12
N ILE A 82 -7.61 5.46 -8.44
CA ILE A 82 -6.72 5.81 -7.34
C ILE A 82 -5.34 5.22 -7.61
N LEU A 83 -4.32 6.06 -7.52
CA LEU A 83 -2.92 5.70 -7.65
C LEU A 83 -2.31 5.43 -6.27
N TYR A 84 -1.89 4.20 -6.04
CA TYR A 84 -0.98 3.82 -4.98
C TYR A 84 0.43 3.70 -5.53
N LYS A 85 1.26 4.72 -5.29
CA LYS A 85 2.67 4.67 -5.66
C LYS A 85 3.53 4.21 -4.47
N THR A 86 4.60 3.50 -4.75
CA THR A 86 5.64 3.22 -3.75
C THR A 86 6.55 4.45 -3.51
N PRO A 87 7.32 4.50 -2.41
CA PRO A 87 8.21 5.62 -2.12
C PRO A 87 9.29 5.85 -3.18
N GLY A 88 9.74 4.79 -3.86
CA GLY A 88 10.76 4.86 -4.90
C GLY A 88 10.30 5.59 -6.16
N ILE A 89 8.99 5.67 -6.42
CA ILE A 89 8.44 6.39 -7.56
C ILE A 89 8.20 7.86 -7.18
N PRO A 90 8.91 8.82 -7.80
CA PRO A 90 8.76 10.23 -7.46
C PRO A 90 7.43 10.79 -7.96
N ILE A 91 6.86 11.75 -7.22
CA ILE A 91 5.64 12.47 -7.65
C ILE A 91 5.88 13.21 -8.98
N SER A 92 7.11 13.64 -9.22
CA SER A 92 7.50 14.30 -10.46
C SER A 92 7.53 13.39 -11.68
N HIS A 93 7.42 12.07 -11.51
CA HIS A 93 7.45 11.09 -12.59
C HIS A 93 6.38 11.43 -13.64
N PRO A 94 6.70 11.44 -14.95
CA PRO A 94 5.76 11.83 -16.00
C PRO A 94 4.45 11.03 -15.93
N ALA A 95 4.55 9.72 -15.67
CA ALA A 95 3.38 8.87 -15.54
C ALA A 95 2.51 9.24 -14.33
N VAL A 96 3.12 9.50 -13.17
CA VAL A 96 2.37 9.95 -11.98
C VAL A 96 1.65 11.27 -12.26
N LYS A 97 2.31 12.23 -12.88
CA LYS A 97 1.69 13.51 -13.26
C LYS A 97 0.50 13.31 -14.20
N GLN A 98 0.63 12.45 -15.21
CA GLN A 98 -0.45 12.17 -16.15
C GLN A 98 -1.68 11.58 -15.43
N ILE A 99 -1.48 10.57 -14.58
CA ILE A 99 -2.55 9.94 -13.80
C ILE A 99 -3.26 10.97 -12.90
N LEU A 100 -2.49 11.77 -12.17
CA LEU A 100 -3.06 12.78 -11.27
C LEU A 100 -3.77 13.91 -12.02
N ASN A 101 -3.24 14.35 -13.16
CA ASN A 101 -3.88 15.37 -14.01
C ASN A 101 -5.20 14.87 -14.62
N ALA A 102 -5.37 13.55 -14.78
CA ALA A 102 -6.62 12.95 -15.23
C ALA A 102 -7.69 12.86 -14.12
N GLY A 103 -7.36 13.27 -12.88
CA GLY A 103 -8.28 13.33 -11.74
C GLY A 103 -8.15 12.17 -10.76
N ALA A 104 -7.18 11.27 -10.95
CA ALA A 104 -6.97 10.15 -10.05
C ALA A 104 -6.64 10.62 -8.63
N LEU A 105 -7.17 9.91 -7.64
CA LEU A 105 -6.80 10.11 -6.25
C LEU A 105 -5.38 9.59 -6.00
N LEU A 106 -4.66 10.20 -5.06
CA LEU A 106 -3.35 9.73 -4.63
C LEU A 106 -3.45 9.03 -3.28
N GLY A 107 -2.99 7.78 -3.24
CA GLY A 107 -2.82 6.97 -2.05
C GLY A 107 -1.38 6.47 -1.89
N SER A 108 -1.11 5.85 -0.75
CA SER A 108 0.13 5.13 -0.47
C SER A 108 -0.13 4.02 0.54
N ASN A 109 0.76 3.03 0.63
CA ASN A 109 0.69 1.94 1.60
C ASN A 109 0.60 2.48 3.03
N THR A 110 1.49 3.42 3.37
CA THR A 110 1.56 4.05 4.70
C THR A 110 0.32 4.88 5.02
N GLN A 111 -0.22 5.65 4.06
CA GLN A 111 -1.44 6.44 4.28
C GLN A 111 -2.66 5.53 4.49
N LEU A 112 -2.75 4.43 3.74
CA LEU A 112 -3.81 3.43 3.93
C LEU A 112 -3.70 2.79 5.31
N PHE A 113 -2.50 2.38 5.73
CA PHE A 113 -2.22 1.87 7.07
C PHE A 113 -2.73 2.83 8.17
N PHE A 114 -2.32 4.11 8.14
CA PHE A 114 -2.75 5.08 9.15
C PHE A 114 -4.26 5.35 9.14
N SER A 115 -4.89 5.24 7.98
CA SER A 115 -6.36 5.38 7.88
C SER A 115 -7.06 4.23 8.60
N LEU A 116 -6.57 2.99 8.43
CA LEU A 116 -7.09 1.80 9.12
C LEU A 116 -6.89 1.90 10.65
N VAL A 117 -5.71 2.32 11.09
CA VAL A 117 -5.41 2.56 12.52
C VAL A 117 -6.39 3.57 13.12
N LYS A 118 -6.61 4.69 12.43
CA LYS A 118 -7.51 5.75 12.87
C LYS A 118 -8.96 5.26 12.95
N ASP A 119 -9.42 4.51 11.98
CA ASP A 119 -10.78 3.98 11.94
C ASP A 119 -11.02 2.95 13.06
N TYR A 120 -10.02 2.10 13.33
CA TYR A 120 -10.06 1.17 14.46
C TYR A 120 -10.12 1.90 15.80
N GLN A 121 -9.25 2.89 16.03
CA GLN A 121 -9.21 3.67 17.28
C GLN A 121 -10.55 4.39 17.53
N LYS A 122 -11.18 4.94 16.49
CA LYS A 122 -12.52 5.54 16.60
C LYS A 122 -13.58 4.54 17.02
N LYS A 123 -13.52 3.31 16.51
CA LYS A 123 -14.51 2.27 16.79
C LYS A 123 -14.40 1.69 18.21
N HIS A 124 -13.21 1.67 18.81
CA HIS A 124 -12.95 0.89 20.04
C HIS A 124 -12.67 1.71 21.32
N GLN A 125 -12.88 3.04 21.32
CA GLN A 125 -12.89 3.95 22.50
C GLN A 125 -11.73 3.81 23.54
N SER A 126 -10.61 3.15 23.22
CA SER A 126 -9.51 2.87 24.16
C SER A 126 -8.21 2.56 23.39
N PRO A 127 -7.00 2.85 23.92
CA PRO A 127 -5.76 2.78 23.16
C PRO A 127 -5.23 1.34 23.08
N GLN A 128 -5.93 0.46 22.37
CA GLN A 128 -5.46 -0.91 22.12
C GLN A 128 -4.31 -0.97 21.09
N LEU A 129 -4.09 0.13 20.35
CA LEU A 129 -3.06 0.21 19.32
C LEU A 129 -2.26 1.50 19.43
N THR A 130 -0.96 1.37 19.76
CA THR A 130 0.01 2.47 19.79
C THR A 130 0.95 2.38 18.60
N THR A 131 1.09 3.46 17.83
CA THR A 131 2.04 3.54 16.71
C THR A 131 3.22 4.45 17.07
N ILE A 132 4.44 3.95 16.87
CA ILE A 132 5.69 4.69 17.10
C ILE A 132 6.35 4.95 15.74
N GLY A 133 6.36 6.21 15.29
CA GLY A 133 7.00 6.62 14.03
C GLY A 133 8.45 7.04 14.24
N VAL A 134 9.39 6.44 13.49
CA VAL A 134 10.82 6.80 13.52
C VAL A 134 11.23 7.42 12.18
N THR A 135 11.66 8.68 12.20
CA THR A 135 12.11 9.42 11.00
C THR A 135 13.45 10.13 11.24
N GLY A 136 14.11 10.59 10.17
CA GLY A 136 15.41 11.27 10.22
C GLY A 136 16.33 10.90 9.05
N THR A 137 17.44 11.61 8.86
CA THR A 137 18.35 11.35 7.71
C THR A 137 19.15 10.06 7.90
N LYS A 138 19.64 9.79 9.11
CA LYS A 138 20.43 8.60 9.47
C LYS A 138 19.91 7.97 10.77
N GLY A 139 20.27 6.72 11.04
CA GLY A 139 19.91 6.03 12.29
C GLY A 139 18.49 5.47 12.38
N LYS A 140 17.56 5.88 11.50
CA LYS A 140 16.14 5.41 11.50
C LYS A 140 15.98 3.91 11.71
N SER A 141 16.62 3.11 10.88
CA SER A 141 16.47 1.65 10.88
C SER A 141 16.99 1.05 12.18
N THR A 142 18.18 1.45 12.61
CA THR A 142 18.79 1.00 13.87
C THR A 142 17.93 1.39 15.08
N THR A 143 17.45 2.63 15.13
CA THR A 143 16.57 3.11 16.21
C THR A 143 15.25 2.35 16.24
N ALA A 144 14.59 2.16 15.09
CA ALA A 144 13.34 1.40 15.00
C ALA A 144 13.53 -0.06 15.43
N SER A 145 14.61 -0.71 14.98
CA SER A 145 14.96 -2.08 15.40
C SER A 145 15.28 -2.17 16.89
N MET A 146 15.96 -1.17 17.47
CA MET A 146 16.26 -1.13 18.90
C MET A 146 15.00 -0.97 19.75
N ILE A 147 14.10 -0.07 19.37
CA ILE A 147 12.78 0.09 20.04
C ILE A 147 12.02 -1.25 20.00
N TYR A 148 11.90 -1.84 18.81
CA TYR A 148 11.24 -3.14 18.64
C TYR A 148 11.86 -4.24 19.51
N HIS A 149 13.19 -4.34 19.52
CA HIS A 149 13.91 -5.33 20.32
C HIS A 149 13.64 -5.15 21.82
N LEU A 150 13.65 -3.92 22.33
CA LEU A 150 13.35 -3.62 23.73
C LEU A 150 11.90 -3.98 24.09
N LEU A 151 10.93 -3.65 23.23
CA LEU A 151 9.52 -4.02 23.45
C LEU A 151 9.36 -5.55 23.53
N LYS A 152 9.90 -6.29 22.55
CA LYS A 152 9.85 -7.76 22.54
C LYS A 152 10.56 -8.38 23.74
N LYS A 153 11.71 -7.84 24.15
CA LYS A 153 12.45 -8.30 25.34
C LYS A 153 11.65 -8.13 26.63
N ASN A 154 10.80 -7.12 26.69
CA ASN A 154 9.86 -6.89 27.79
C ASN A 154 8.51 -7.60 27.60
N GLN A 155 8.44 -8.59 26.70
CA GLN A 155 7.24 -9.40 26.43
C GLN A 155 6.02 -8.59 25.97
N LEU A 156 6.24 -7.37 25.47
CA LEU A 156 5.19 -6.58 24.85
C LEU A 156 4.94 -7.07 23.43
N GLU A 157 3.67 -7.08 23.05
CA GLU A 157 3.29 -7.31 21.66
C GLU A 157 3.72 -6.10 20.82
N ALA A 158 4.56 -6.34 19.83
CA ALA A 158 5.11 -5.31 18.98
C ALA A 158 5.30 -5.85 17.57
N TYR A 159 5.10 -4.97 16.59
CA TYR A 159 5.30 -5.25 15.18
C TYR A 159 6.23 -4.17 14.60
N LEU A 160 7.24 -4.60 13.84
CA LEU A 160 8.14 -3.70 13.13
C LEU A 160 7.74 -3.66 11.65
N GLY A 161 7.42 -2.48 11.14
CA GLY A 161 7.06 -2.30 9.74
C GLY A 161 7.27 -0.90 9.19
N GLY A 162 6.93 -0.74 7.91
CA GLY A 162 7.20 0.45 7.11
C GLY A 162 8.39 0.20 6.17
N ASN A 163 9.35 1.13 6.13
CA ASN A 163 10.54 1.03 5.26
C ASN A 163 11.54 -0.06 5.72
N ILE A 164 11.38 -0.61 6.92
CA ILE A 164 12.23 -1.67 7.48
C ILE A 164 11.32 -2.76 8.04
N GLY A 165 11.69 -4.02 7.81
CA GLY A 165 10.85 -5.16 8.16
C GLY A 165 9.77 -5.39 7.11
N LYS A 166 8.53 -5.60 7.55
CA LYS A 166 7.39 -5.80 6.65
C LYS A 166 6.77 -4.47 6.23
N PRO A 167 6.19 -4.37 5.02
CA PRO A 167 5.37 -3.22 4.65
C PRO A 167 4.26 -2.97 5.69
N ALA A 168 3.86 -1.70 5.85
CA ALA A 168 2.95 -1.30 6.94
C ALA A 168 1.61 -2.06 6.90
N LEU A 169 1.03 -2.28 5.72
CA LEU A 169 -0.21 -3.04 5.58
C LEU A 169 -0.07 -4.53 5.97
N GLU A 170 1.09 -5.14 5.79
CA GLU A 170 1.32 -6.51 6.28
C GLU A 170 1.39 -6.55 7.81
N THR A 171 1.99 -5.53 8.44
CA THR A 171 1.98 -5.45 9.92
C THR A 171 0.57 -5.25 10.47
N TRP A 172 -0.26 -4.46 9.78
CA TRP A 172 -1.68 -4.33 10.09
C TRP A 172 -2.40 -5.66 10.02
N GLN A 173 -2.25 -6.41 8.92
CA GLN A 173 -2.89 -7.72 8.77
C GLN A 173 -2.43 -8.72 9.84
N ALA A 174 -1.16 -8.69 10.23
CA ALA A 174 -0.63 -9.58 11.27
C ALA A 174 -1.24 -9.30 12.64
N TRP A 175 -1.40 -8.03 13.00
CA TRP A 175 -2.02 -7.60 14.25
C TRP A 175 -3.55 -7.84 14.24
N ASN A 176 -4.26 -7.40 13.18
CA ASN A 176 -5.72 -7.48 13.10
C ASN A 176 -6.27 -8.92 13.07
N LYS A 177 -5.50 -9.89 12.56
CA LYS A 177 -5.87 -11.32 12.62
C LYS A 177 -5.91 -11.87 14.05
N GLN A 178 -5.24 -11.23 15.01
CA GLN A 178 -5.22 -11.67 16.40
C GLN A 178 -6.38 -11.07 17.20
N ASP A 179 -6.79 -9.84 16.90
CA ASP A 179 -7.95 -9.18 17.53
C ASP A 179 -9.31 -9.80 17.14
N SER A 180 -9.33 -10.60 16.07
CA SER A 180 -10.53 -11.34 15.63
C SER A 180 -10.65 -12.75 16.26
N LYS A 181 -9.78 -13.11 17.21
CA LYS A 181 -9.87 -14.33 18.02
C LYS A 181 -10.30 -13.99 19.45
#